data_AF-A0A7Y0FTD0-F1
#
_entry.id   AF-A0A7Y0FTD0-F1
#
_cell.length_a   1.000
_cell.length_b   1.000
_cell.length_c   1.000
_cell.angle_alpha   90.00
_cell.angle_beta   90.00
_cell.angle_gamma   90.00
#
_symmetry.space_group_name_H-M   'P 1'
#
loop_
_entity.id
_entity.type
_entity.pdbx_description
1 polymer ?
#
loop_
_entity_poly.entity_id
_entity_poly.type
_entity_poly.pdbx_seq_one_letter_code
_entity_poly.pdbx_strand_id
1 'polypeptide(L)'
;MTQEKYYFENPKSSIRSLTEDEIEAAIADYENGVKISEICQKYPKLKVSSFYKQLPYKLNQEKCEYCNNQIYTKVRKNGYGNDLAKLCIYCNHDYTKNCNCEQCFHNTNVALEEKRKELQIVWKNFYTEYYNLNYTLNDISIFDEIYLVLLIQSYKGTFENTLDFSYFKQLRFQVHASSHEYYSVINNLIDRKILIPNIYYFDSYDYIYSSEPSLPTINSTKINWIPNIIKTSGTLLSVSELDKILKERTYSVEDKKILWREVYWSEIKSYIDYQINI
;
A
#
# COMPACT_ATOMS: atom_id res chain seq x y z
N MET A 1 5.42 -0.78 46.56
CA MET A 1 3.98 -1.10 46.54
C MET A 1 3.85 -2.52 46.02
N THR A 2 3.24 -3.41 46.80
CA THR A 2 2.93 -4.78 46.38
C THR A 2 1.93 -4.73 45.22
N GLN A 3 2.21 -5.44 44.13
CA GLN A 3 1.28 -5.52 43.00
C GLN A 3 -0.02 -6.23 43.43
N GLU A 4 -1.16 -5.69 43.01
CA GLU A 4 -2.45 -6.33 43.28
C GLU A 4 -2.52 -7.69 42.57
N LYS A 5 -3.08 -8.69 43.26
CA LYS A 5 -3.25 -10.06 42.73
C LYS A 5 -4.11 -10.10 41.47
N TYR A 6 -5.08 -9.20 41.34
CA TYR A 6 -6.02 -9.15 40.22
C TYR A 6 -5.98 -7.80 39.50
N TYR A 7 -6.09 -7.85 38.17
CA TYR A 7 -6.29 -6.69 37.33
C TYR A 7 -7.65 -6.78 36.62
N PHE A 8 -8.48 -5.75 36.77
CA PHE A 8 -9.81 -5.67 36.18
C PHE A 8 -9.81 -4.69 35.01
N GLU A 9 -9.80 -5.21 33.78
CA GLU A 9 -9.82 -4.41 32.55
C GLU A 9 -11.06 -3.50 32.46
N ASN A 10 -12.21 -3.98 32.95
CA ASN A 10 -13.41 -3.15 33.12
C ASN A 10 -13.54 -2.71 34.59
N PRO A 11 -13.33 -1.42 34.92
CA PRO A 11 -13.46 -0.93 36.29
C PRO A 11 -14.85 -1.12 36.90
N LYS A 12 -15.89 -1.23 36.05
CA LYS A 12 -17.30 -1.44 36.42
C LYS A 12 -17.71 -2.91 36.43
N SER A 13 -16.75 -3.84 36.32
CA SER A 13 -17.05 -5.28 36.32
C SER A 13 -17.68 -5.70 37.64
N SER A 14 -18.82 -6.41 37.58
CA SER A 14 -19.54 -6.81 38.78
C SER A 14 -18.81 -7.88 39.60
N ILE A 15 -17.86 -8.60 39.00
CA ILE A 15 -16.98 -9.53 39.70
C ILE A 15 -16.14 -8.85 40.80
N ARG A 16 -15.89 -7.52 40.71
CA ARG A 16 -15.13 -6.77 41.73
C ARG A 16 -15.84 -6.72 43.08
N SER A 17 -17.14 -7.01 43.11
CA SER A 17 -17.97 -7.06 44.32
C SER A 17 -17.99 -8.43 45.00
N LEU A 18 -17.29 -9.42 44.42
CA LEU A 18 -17.10 -10.74 45.00
C LEU A 18 -15.85 -10.79 45.88
N THR A 19 -15.82 -11.73 46.83
CA THR A 19 -14.62 -12.02 47.63
C THR A 19 -13.55 -12.71 46.78
N GLU A 20 -12.30 -12.76 47.25
CA GLU A 20 -11.24 -13.46 46.52
C GLU A 20 -11.56 -14.94 46.28
N ASP A 21 -12.12 -15.62 47.28
CA ASP A 21 -12.49 -17.04 47.16
C ASP A 21 -13.62 -17.25 46.15
N GLU A 22 -14.59 -16.33 46.11
CA GLU A 22 -15.67 -16.35 45.11
C GLU A 22 -15.12 -16.12 43.69
N ILE A 23 -14.13 -15.23 43.53
CA ILE A 23 -13.47 -14.98 42.24
C ILE A 23 -12.70 -16.22 41.76
N GLU A 24 -11.87 -16.82 42.62
CA GLU A 24 -11.10 -18.03 42.26
C GLU A 24 -12.03 -19.19 41.90
N ALA A 25 -13.11 -19.39 42.68
CA ALA A 25 -14.07 -20.45 42.42
C ALA A 25 -14.86 -20.23 41.12
N ALA A 26 -15.24 -18.99 40.81
CA ALA A 26 -15.91 -18.67 39.55
C ALA A 26 -14.98 -18.85 38.32
N ILE A 27 -13.68 -18.54 38.46
CA ILE A 27 -12.67 -18.80 37.42
C ILE A 27 -12.50 -20.32 37.23
N ALA A 28 -12.36 -21.08 38.32
CA ALA A 28 -12.19 -22.53 38.25
C ALA A 28 -13.42 -23.24 37.65
N ASP A 29 -14.64 -22.83 38.02
CA ASP A 29 -15.86 -23.36 37.40
C ASP A 29 -15.86 -23.08 35.88
N TYR A 30 -15.42 -21.89 35.46
CA TYR A 30 -15.32 -21.52 34.05
C TYR A 30 -14.28 -22.35 33.27
N GLU A 31 -13.09 -22.54 33.83
CA GLU A 31 -12.00 -23.35 33.27
C GLU A 31 -12.43 -24.82 33.11
N ASN A 32 -13.19 -25.35 34.07
CA ASN A 32 -13.71 -26.72 34.05
C ASN A 32 -14.90 -26.91 33.08
N GLY A 33 -15.31 -25.87 32.36
CA GLY A 33 -16.36 -25.95 31.35
C GLY A 33 -17.78 -25.93 31.91
N VAL A 34 -17.97 -25.52 33.17
CA VAL A 34 -19.31 -25.31 33.75
C VAL A 34 -20.07 -24.26 32.92
N LYS A 35 -21.36 -24.47 32.69
CA LYS A 35 -22.15 -23.54 31.87
C LYS A 35 -22.22 -22.18 32.55
N ILE A 36 -22.00 -21.10 31.79
CA ILE A 36 -22.05 -19.71 32.32
C ILE A 36 -23.35 -19.43 33.09
N SER A 37 -24.49 -19.98 32.65
CA SER A 37 -25.77 -19.85 33.35
C SER A 37 -25.74 -20.46 34.76
N GLU A 38 -25.08 -21.61 34.93
CA GLU A 38 -24.94 -22.30 36.22
C GLU A 38 -23.99 -21.53 37.13
N ILE A 39 -22.88 -21.00 36.59
CA ILE A 39 -21.95 -20.14 37.33
C ILE A 39 -22.67 -18.87 37.82
N CYS A 40 -23.46 -18.20 36.97
CA CYS A 40 -24.23 -17.02 37.36
C CYS A 40 -25.36 -17.32 38.35
N GLN A 41 -25.89 -18.54 38.40
CA GLN A 41 -26.83 -18.96 39.45
C GLN A 41 -26.12 -19.10 40.81
N LYS A 42 -24.91 -19.66 40.81
CA LYS A 42 -24.06 -19.79 42.01
C LYS A 42 -23.53 -18.44 42.51
N TYR A 43 -23.28 -17.50 41.59
CA TYR A 43 -22.78 -16.15 41.88
C TYR A 43 -23.69 -15.06 41.27
N PRO A 44 -24.82 -14.71 41.92
CA PRO A 44 -25.87 -13.85 41.33
C PRO A 44 -25.43 -12.43 40.97
N LYS A 45 -24.30 -11.95 41.53
CA LYS A 45 -23.72 -10.64 41.18
C LYS A 45 -23.11 -10.65 39.77
N LEU A 46 -22.82 -11.82 39.20
CA LEU A 46 -22.26 -11.97 37.87
C LEU A 46 -23.36 -11.95 36.80
N LYS A 47 -23.11 -11.24 35.69
CA LYS A 47 -24.05 -11.20 34.58
C LYS A 47 -23.64 -12.22 33.52
N VAL A 48 -24.63 -12.97 33.00
CA VAL A 48 -24.42 -13.92 31.90
C VAL A 48 -23.85 -13.22 30.65
N SER A 49 -24.39 -12.05 30.33
CA SER A 49 -23.90 -11.26 29.20
C SER A 49 -22.45 -10.82 29.44
N SER A 50 -21.57 -11.23 28.52
CA SER A 50 -20.15 -10.92 28.59
C SER A 50 -19.43 -11.43 29.86
N PHE A 51 -19.86 -12.56 30.45
CA PHE A 51 -19.21 -13.17 31.62
C PHE A 51 -17.68 -13.23 31.50
N TYR A 52 -17.20 -13.74 30.36
CA TYR A 52 -15.77 -13.77 30.04
C TYR A 52 -15.07 -12.40 30.16
N LYS A 53 -15.71 -11.32 29.70
CA LYS A 53 -15.14 -9.96 29.79
C LYS A 53 -15.09 -9.47 31.23
N GLN A 54 -15.91 -10.03 32.11
CA GLN A 54 -15.94 -9.65 33.52
C GLN A 54 -14.79 -10.28 34.30
N LEU A 55 -14.32 -11.48 33.92
CA LEU A 55 -13.22 -12.18 34.61
C LEU A 55 -11.96 -11.31 34.68
N PRO A 56 -11.30 -11.20 35.86
CA PRO A 56 -10.05 -10.47 35.99
C PRO A 56 -8.90 -11.21 35.32
N TYR A 57 -7.82 -10.48 35.07
CA TYR A 57 -6.52 -11.12 34.93
C TYR A 57 -5.90 -11.33 36.31
N LYS A 58 -5.14 -12.41 36.49
CA LYS A 58 -4.44 -12.80 37.70
C LYS A 58 -2.93 -12.63 37.53
N LEU A 59 -2.27 -12.07 38.53
CA LEU A 59 -0.83 -11.86 38.53
C LEU A 59 -0.10 -13.20 38.36
N ASN A 60 0.85 -13.24 37.43
CA ASN A 60 1.67 -14.40 37.10
C ASN A 60 3.14 -14.12 37.49
N GLN A 61 3.92 -15.18 37.68
CA GLN A 61 5.37 -15.08 37.95
C GLN A 61 6.19 -14.76 36.69
N GLU A 62 5.63 -15.02 35.50
CA GLU A 62 6.24 -14.61 34.24
C GLU A 62 6.44 -13.08 34.17
N LYS A 63 7.51 -12.66 33.49
CA LYS A 63 7.87 -11.26 33.31
C LYS A 63 7.70 -10.83 31.85
N CYS A 64 7.37 -9.56 31.66
CA CYS A 64 7.28 -8.94 30.34
C CYS A 64 8.64 -8.87 29.66
N GLU A 65 8.71 -9.28 28.40
CA GLU A 65 9.94 -9.26 27.61
C GLU A 65 10.51 -7.85 27.39
N TYR A 66 9.68 -6.81 27.43
CA TYR A 66 10.10 -5.42 27.19
C TYR A 66 10.41 -4.63 28.45
N CYS A 67 9.57 -4.74 29.49
CA CYS A 67 9.70 -3.91 30.68
C CYS A 67 10.09 -4.69 31.96
N ASN A 68 10.25 -6.02 31.86
CA ASN A 68 10.66 -6.91 32.97
C ASN A 68 9.74 -6.89 34.21
N ASN A 69 8.54 -6.31 34.11
CA ASN A 69 7.52 -6.35 35.16
C ASN A 69 6.73 -7.66 35.06
N GLN A 70 6.17 -8.12 36.18
CA GLN A 70 5.28 -9.27 36.17
C GLN A 70 4.07 -9.04 35.27
N ILE A 71 3.61 -10.10 34.62
CA ILE A 71 2.44 -10.05 33.74
C ILE A 71 1.20 -10.60 34.43
N TYR A 72 0.05 -10.24 33.90
CA TYR A 72 -1.23 -10.75 34.31
C TYR A 72 -1.73 -11.74 33.26
N THR A 73 -2.38 -12.82 33.71
CA THR A 73 -2.93 -13.86 32.83
C THR A 73 -4.41 -14.08 33.09
N LYS A 74 -5.16 -14.40 32.04
CA LYS A 74 -6.60 -14.59 32.08
C LYS A 74 -6.99 -15.76 31.19
N VAL A 75 -7.87 -16.61 31.69
CA VAL A 75 -8.49 -17.69 30.92
C VAL A 75 -9.15 -17.13 29.67
N ARG A 76 -9.01 -17.78 28.50
CA ARG A 76 -9.63 -17.32 27.24
C ARG A 76 -11.10 -17.73 27.16
N LYS A 77 -11.82 -17.11 26.22
CA LYS A 77 -13.21 -17.47 25.95
C LYS A 77 -13.26 -18.94 25.48
N ASN A 78 -14.10 -19.77 26.09
CA ASN A 78 -14.30 -21.16 25.69
C ASN A 78 -14.47 -21.26 24.16
N GLY A 79 -13.64 -22.09 23.52
CA GLY A 79 -13.54 -22.24 22.06
C GLY A 79 -12.34 -21.54 21.39
N TYR A 80 -11.59 -20.70 22.11
CA TYR A 80 -10.39 -20.01 21.59
C TYR A 80 -9.09 -20.59 22.17
N GLY A 81 -8.79 -21.86 21.86
CA GLY A 81 -7.55 -22.53 22.30
C GLY A 81 -7.40 -22.67 23.82
N ASN A 82 -6.37 -23.39 24.26
CA ASN A 82 -6.09 -23.59 25.69
C ASN A 82 -5.10 -22.56 26.27
N ASP A 83 -4.57 -21.65 25.44
CA ASP A 83 -3.57 -20.68 25.89
C ASP A 83 -4.23 -19.54 26.66
N LEU A 84 -3.66 -19.18 27.82
CA LEU A 84 -4.08 -18.02 28.60
C LEU A 84 -3.85 -16.72 27.81
N ALA A 85 -4.79 -15.77 27.92
CA ALA A 85 -4.53 -14.39 27.52
C ALA A 85 -3.53 -13.77 28.49
N LYS A 86 -2.51 -13.07 27.97
CA LYS A 86 -1.45 -12.44 28.76
C LYS A 86 -1.52 -10.93 28.59
N LEU A 87 -1.20 -10.17 29.64
CA LEU A 87 -1.19 -8.70 29.59
C LEU A 87 -0.14 -8.16 30.56
N CYS A 88 0.75 -7.31 30.08
CA CYS A 88 1.57 -6.46 30.94
C CYS A 88 0.88 -5.11 31.12
N ILE A 89 0.45 -4.78 32.35
CA ILE A 89 -0.25 -3.52 32.64
C ILE A 89 0.66 -2.27 32.63
N TYR A 90 1.98 -2.46 32.59
CA TYR A 90 2.95 -1.36 32.61
C TYR A 90 3.25 -0.82 31.22
N CYS A 91 3.36 -1.71 30.23
CA CYS A 91 3.62 -1.33 28.84
C CYS A 91 2.45 -1.66 27.90
N ASN A 92 1.33 -2.18 28.41
CA ASN A 92 0.17 -2.64 27.64
C ASN A 92 0.48 -3.74 26.62
N HIS A 93 1.54 -4.52 26.82
CA HIS A 93 1.88 -5.64 25.93
C HIS A 93 0.93 -6.82 26.15
N ASP A 94 0.18 -7.21 25.12
CA ASP A 94 -0.90 -8.22 25.19
C ASP A 94 -0.55 -9.58 24.56
N TYR A 95 0.69 -9.74 24.08
CA TYR A 95 1.22 -10.97 23.47
C TYR A 95 0.41 -11.48 22.26
N THR A 96 -0.46 -10.64 21.68
CA THR A 96 -1.14 -10.96 20.43
C THR A 96 -0.29 -10.53 19.24
N LYS A 97 -0.56 -11.10 18.06
CA LYS A 97 0.12 -10.69 16.81
C LYS A 97 -0.12 -9.21 16.46
N ASN A 98 -1.18 -8.61 16.98
CA ASN A 98 -1.59 -7.23 16.69
C ASN A 98 -1.43 -6.33 17.93
N CYS A 99 -0.48 -6.66 18.81
CA CYS A 99 -0.18 -5.88 20.00
C CYS A 99 0.26 -4.46 19.61
N ASN A 100 -0.41 -3.45 20.17
CA ASN A 100 -0.16 -2.04 19.88
C ASN A 100 0.65 -1.32 20.98
N CYS A 101 1.36 -2.07 21.85
CA CYS A 101 2.26 -1.42 22.80
C CYS A 101 3.39 -0.70 22.07
N GLU A 102 3.97 0.32 22.71
CA GLU A 102 5.03 1.15 22.14
C GLU A 102 6.18 0.32 21.54
N GLN A 103 6.62 -0.72 22.27
CA GLN A 103 7.72 -1.55 21.81
C GLN A 103 7.34 -2.47 20.64
N CYS A 104 6.14 -3.07 20.63
CA CYS A 104 5.67 -3.85 19.48
C CYS A 104 5.48 -2.97 18.25
N PHE A 105 4.94 -1.75 18.44
CA PHE A 105 4.79 -0.77 17.38
C PHE A 105 6.17 -0.36 16.81
N HIS A 106 7.13 -0.06 17.68
CA HIS A 106 8.49 0.25 17.26
C HIS A 106 9.15 -0.91 16.50
N ASN A 107 9.13 -2.12 17.06
CA ASN A 107 9.71 -3.30 16.41
C ASN A 107 9.07 -3.58 15.05
N THR A 108 7.74 -3.40 14.94
CA THR A 108 7.03 -3.54 13.67
C THR A 108 7.50 -2.51 12.65
N ASN A 109 7.64 -1.23 13.06
CA ASN A 109 8.13 -0.17 12.18
C ASN A 109 9.57 -0.41 11.74
N VAL A 110 10.45 -0.83 12.64
CA VAL A 110 11.85 -1.18 12.30
C VAL A 110 11.89 -2.31 11.27
N ALA A 111 11.14 -3.39 11.49
CA ALA A 111 11.07 -4.50 10.53
C ALA A 111 10.51 -4.06 9.16
N LEU A 112 9.52 -3.16 9.15
CA LEU A 112 8.98 -2.58 7.92
C LEU A 112 10.01 -1.71 7.20
N GLU A 113 10.78 -0.90 7.92
CA GLU A 113 11.86 -0.08 7.36
C GLU A 113 12.99 -0.94 6.78
N GLU A 114 13.39 -2.02 7.46
CA GLU A 114 14.39 -2.96 6.97
C GLU A 114 13.94 -3.63 5.67
N LYS A 115 12.70 -4.17 5.66
CA LYS A 115 12.10 -4.77 4.47
C LYS A 115 12.02 -3.77 3.30
N ARG A 116 11.68 -2.51 3.59
CA ARG A 116 11.66 -1.44 2.59
C ARG A 116 13.04 -1.19 1.99
N LYS A 117 14.09 -1.14 2.81
CA LYS A 117 15.48 -0.97 2.33
C LYS A 117 15.92 -2.13 1.45
N GLU A 118 15.62 -3.37 1.84
CA GLU A 118 15.93 -4.56 1.03
C GLU A 118 15.26 -4.49 -0.34
N LEU A 119 13.98 -4.13 -0.39
CA LEU A 119 13.23 -4.02 -1.65
C LEU A 119 13.71 -2.85 -2.51
N GLN A 120 14.09 -1.72 -1.92
CA GLN A 120 14.73 -0.62 -2.65
C GLN A 120 16.01 -1.07 -3.36
N ILE A 121 16.82 -1.92 -2.72
CA ILE A 121 18.04 -2.47 -3.34
C ILE A 121 17.68 -3.37 -4.52
N VAL A 122 16.75 -4.30 -4.33
CA VAL A 122 16.29 -5.23 -5.39
C VAL A 122 15.71 -4.43 -6.57
N TRP A 123 14.87 -3.43 -6.29
CA TRP A 123 14.30 -2.56 -7.32
C TRP A 123 15.37 -1.76 -8.06
N LYS A 124 16.33 -1.16 -7.35
CA LYS A 124 17.42 -0.41 -7.99
C LYS A 124 18.26 -1.29 -8.92
N ASN A 125 18.53 -2.53 -8.51
CA ASN A 125 19.26 -3.49 -9.35
C ASN A 125 18.46 -3.84 -10.60
N PHE A 126 17.18 -4.21 -10.44
CA PHE A 126 16.27 -4.44 -11.57
C PHE A 126 16.19 -3.22 -12.50
N TYR A 127 16.04 -2.03 -11.93
CA TYR A 127 15.95 -0.80 -12.71
C TYR A 127 17.18 -0.57 -13.57
N THR A 128 18.36 -0.74 -12.98
CA THR A 128 19.65 -0.59 -13.66
C THR A 128 19.86 -1.64 -14.75
N GLU A 129 19.37 -2.86 -14.55
CA GLU A 129 19.49 -3.94 -15.54
C GLU A 129 18.54 -3.74 -16.73
N TYR A 130 17.28 -3.35 -16.48
CA TYR A 130 16.21 -3.36 -17.50
C TYR A 130 15.92 -1.99 -18.13
N TYR A 131 16.39 -0.89 -17.54
CA TYR A 131 16.16 0.48 -18.03
C TYR A 131 17.47 1.27 -18.24
N ASN A 132 18.56 0.59 -18.63
CA ASN A 132 19.87 1.19 -18.91
C ASN A 132 20.00 1.86 -20.29
N LEU A 133 19.03 1.65 -21.18
CA LEU A 133 18.99 2.32 -22.48
C LEU A 133 18.79 3.81 -22.26
N ASN A 134 19.44 4.65 -23.07
CA ASN A 134 19.25 6.10 -23.02
C ASN A 134 18.99 6.60 -24.45
N TYR A 135 17.88 7.29 -24.65
CA TYR A 135 17.57 7.92 -25.93
C TYR A 135 18.06 9.36 -25.94
N THR A 136 18.49 9.86 -27.08
CA THR A 136 18.54 11.30 -27.36
C THR A 136 17.29 11.70 -28.13
N LEU A 137 17.03 13.00 -28.26
CA LEU A 137 15.91 13.50 -29.07
C LEU A 137 15.99 13.10 -30.55
N ASN A 138 17.18 12.75 -31.05
CA ASN A 138 17.36 12.31 -32.42
C ASN A 138 17.08 10.80 -32.60
N ASP A 139 16.99 10.06 -31.49
CA ASP A 139 16.78 8.61 -31.51
C ASP A 139 15.29 8.22 -31.51
N ILE A 140 14.40 9.21 -31.32
CA ILE A 140 12.95 9.04 -31.34
C ILE A 140 12.36 9.58 -32.63
N SER A 141 11.28 8.95 -33.10
CA SER A 141 10.62 9.38 -34.34
C SER A 141 9.78 10.64 -34.12
N ILE A 142 9.43 11.32 -35.21
CA ILE A 142 8.48 12.44 -35.17
C ILE A 142 7.11 12.04 -34.59
N PHE A 143 6.68 10.80 -34.79
CA PHE A 143 5.44 10.29 -34.20
C PHE A 143 5.58 10.14 -32.69
N ASP A 144 6.72 9.62 -32.21
CA ASP A 144 7.00 9.51 -30.77
C ASP A 144 6.98 10.90 -30.12
N GLU A 145 7.57 11.90 -30.76
CA GLU A 145 7.56 13.28 -30.29
C GLU A 145 6.14 13.85 -30.17
N ILE A 146 5.31 13.66 -31.20
CA ILE A 146 3.91 14.10 -31.17
C ILE A 146 3.14 13.38 -30.06
N TYR A 147 3.30 12.07 -29.94
CA TYR A 147 2.65 11.31 -28.88
C TYR A 147 3.11 11.76 -27.49
N LEU A 148 4.40 12.03 -27.31
CA LEU A 148 4.92 12.57 -26.06
C LEU A 148 4.30 13.93 -25.73
N VAL A 149 4.18 14.85 -26.71
CA VAL A 149 3.48 16.13 -26.50
C VAL A 149 2.05 15.90 -26.03
N LEU A 150 1.29 15.03 -26.71
CA LEU A 150 -0.10 14.74 -26.36
C LEU A 150 -0.21 14.12 -24.96
N LEU A 151 0.67 13.19 -24.62
CA LEU A 151 0.69 12.55 -23.31
C LEU A 151 1.07 13.54 -22.21
N ILE A 152 2.05 14.40 -22.43
CA ILE A 152 2.45 15.43 -21.46
C ILE A 152 1.29 16.41 -21.23
N GLN A 153 0.64 16.88 -22.28
CA GLN A 153 -0.50 17.80 -22.12
C GLN A 153 -1.68 17.17 -21.37
N SER A 154 -1.87 15.86 -21.53
CA SER A 154 -3.03 15.14 -20.97
C SER A 154 -2.78 14.58 -19.57
N TYR A 155 -1.54 14.19 -19.26
CA TYR A 155 -1.19 13.36 -18.10
C TYR A 155 -0.01 13.88 -17.28
N LYS A 156 0.48 15.10 -17.54
CA LYS A 156 1.48 15.72 -16.66
C LYS A 156 0.92 15.80 -15.24
N GLY A 157 1.61 15.15 -14.30
CA GLY A 157 1.20 15.09 -12.91
C GLY A 157 1.19 16.48 -12.26
N THR A 158 0.30 16.66 -11.28
CA THR A 158 0.19 17.89 -10.47
C THR A 158 1.40 18.09 -9.57
N PHE A 159 2.05 17.00 -9.19
CA PHE A 159 3.25 16.95 -8.38
C PHE A 159 4.32 16.21 -9.17
N GLU A 160 5.51 16.83 -9.26
CA GLU A 160 6.72 16.26 -9.85
C GLU A 160 6.70 16.16 -11.38
N ASN A 161 7.87 16.35 -12.00
CA ASN A 161 8.08 16.29 -13.44
C ASN A 161 7.90 14.87 -14.00
N THR A 162 6.70 14.30 -13.86
CA THR A 162 6.33 12.93 -14.17
C THR A 162 5.00 12.88 -14.93
N LEU A 163 4.72 11.73 -15.54
CA LEU A 163 3.43 11.42 -16.16
C LEU A 163 2.67 10.43 -15.27
N ASP A 164 1.42 10.76 -14.95
CA ASP A 164 0.52 9.94 -14.14
C ASP A 164 -0.68 9.49 -14.99
N PHE A 165 -0.77 8.17 -15.22
CA PHE A 165 -1.84 7.56 -16.01
C PHE A 165 -2.97 6.96 -15.14
N SER A 166 -3.05 7.29 -13.85
CA SER A 166 -4.07 6.77 -12.93
C SER A 166 -5.49 7.22 -13.27
N TYR A 167 -5.65 8.43 -13.80
CA TYR A 167 -6.94 9.01 -14.17
C TYR A 167 -7.38 8.73 -15.62
N PHE A 168 -6.76 7.75 -16.27
CA PHE A 168 -7.03 7.38 -17.67
C PHE A 168 -8.52 7.18 -18.01
N LYS A 169 -9.35 6.80 -17.04
CA LYS A 169 -10.80 6.58 -17.23
C LYS A 169 -11.69 7.81 -17.02
N GLN A 170 -11.17 8.90 -16.45
CA GLN A 170 -11.97 10.04 -15.99
C GLN A 170 -11.95 11.25 -16.95
N LEU A 171 -10.99 11.32 -17.89
CA LEU A 171 -10.91 12.38 -18.91
C LEU A 171 -11.90 12.20 -20.08
N ARG A 172 -13.13 11.72 -19.80
CA ARG A 172 -14.20 11.49 -20.80
C ARG A 172 -14.70 12.77 -21.50
N PHE A 173 -14.29 13.95 -21.02
CA PHE A 173 -14.74 15.25 -21.53
C PHE A 173 -13.66 16.02 -22.31
N GLN A 174 -12.48 15.45 -22.53
CA GLN A 174 -11.51 16.01 -23.47
C GLN A 174 -11.78 15.48 -24.88
N VAL A 175 -11.64 16.35 -25.88
CA VAL A 175 -11.99 16.13 -27.31
C VAL A 175 -11.25 14.94 -27.95
N HIS A 176 -10.23 14.38 -27.28
CA HIS A 176 -9.42 13.24 -27.72
C HIS A 176 -9.85 11.92 -27.07
N ALA A 177 -11.14 11.57 -27.17
CA ALA A 177 -11.66 10.31 -26.67
C ALA A 177 -11.31 9.13 -27.60
N SER A 178 -10.18 8.48 -27.38
CA SER A 178 -9.97 7.09 -27.81
C SER A 178 -9.12 6.31 -26.79
N SER A 179 -9.78 5.90 -25.69
CA SER A 179 -9.13 5.21 -24.55
C SER A 179 -8.40 3.89 -24.88
N HIS A 180 -8.56 3.30 -26.08
CA HIS A 180 -7.78 2.13 -26.49
C HIS A 180 -6.51 2.49 -27.26
N GLU A 181 -6.57 3.50 -28.14
CA GLU A 181 -5.43 3.90 -28.96
C GLU A 181 -4.33 4.52 -28.10
N TYR A 182 -4.70 5.40 -27.16
CA TYR A 182 -3.72 5.96 -26.21
C TYR A 182 -3.07 4.91 -25.33
N TYR A 183 -3.80 3.85 -24.95
CA TYR A 183 -3.21 2.75 -24.18
C TYR A 183 -2.15 1.99 -25.00
N SER A 184 -2.43 1.75 -26.28
CA SER A 184 -1.47 1.14 -27.20
C SER A 184 -0.22 2.00 -27.40
N VAL A 185 -0.40 3.33 -27.50
CA VAL A 185 0.71 4.30 -27.60
C VAL A 185 1.55 4.31 -26.32
N ILE A 186 0.91 4.41 -25.15
CA ILE A 186 1.60 4.39 -23.85
C ILE A 186 2.41 3.10 -23.70
N ASN A 187 1.80 1.94 -23.94
CA ASN A 187 2.51 0.66 -23.85
C ASN A 187 3.63 0.57 -24.88
N ASN A 188 3.45 1.06 -26.11
CA ASN A 188 4.52 1.07 -27.12
C ASN A 188 5.74 1.87 -26.64
N LEU A 189 5.53 3.06 -26.06
CA LEU A 189 6.60 3.89 -25.52
C LEU A 189 7.29 3.23 -24.29
N ILE A 190 6.54 2.49 -23.47
CA ILE A 190 7.05 1.73 -22.31
C ILE A 190 7.85 0.49 -22.74
N ASP A 191 7.34 -0.26 -23.72
CA ASP A 191 7.97 -1.47 -24.25
C ASP A 191 9.30 -1.11 -24.91
N ARG A 192 9.32 0.00 -25.66
CA ARG A 192 10.52 0.59 -26.25
C ARG A 192 11.38 1.37 -25.26
N LYS A 193 11.01 1.44 -23.98
CA LYS A 193 11.78 2.12 -22.92
C LYS A 193 12.02 3.62 -23.19
N ILE A 194 11.19 4.27 -24.01
CA ILE A 194 11.16 5.73 -24.16
C ILE A 194 10.53 6.37 -22.92
N LEU A 195 9.53 5.69 -22.33
CA LEU A 195 9.03 5.97 -20.99
C LEU A 195 9.50 4.88 -20.04
N ILE A 196 10.00 5.28 -18.87
CA ILE A 196 10.47 4.36 -17.82
C ILE A 196 9.82 4.73 -16.48
N PRO A 197 9.65 3.75 -15.56
CA PRO A 197 9.13 4.03 -14.23
C PRO A 197 10.00 5.09 -13.53
N ASN A 198 9.40 6.00 -12.78
CA ASN A 198 10.21 6.85 -11.90
C ASN A 198 10.87 5.97 -10.83
N ILE A 199 12.21 6.02 -10.71
CA ILE A 199 12.95 5.21 -9.73
C ILE A 199 12.49 5.48 -8.29
N TYR A 200 12.05 6.70 -8.00
CA TYR A 200 11.56 7.12 -6.68
C TYR A 200 10.08 6.79 -6.43
N TYR A 201 9.37 6.22 -7.42
CA TYR A 201 7.98 5.76 -7.24
C TYR A 201 7.85 4.78 -6.06
N PHE A 202 8.88 3.97 -5.87
CA PHE A 202 8.95 2.95 -4.82
C PHE A 202 9.25 3.53 -3.43
N ASP A 203 9.61 4.81 -3.33
CA ASP A 203 9.86 5.48 -2.06
C ASP A 203 8.58 6.05 -1.41
N SER A 204 7.45 6.08 -2.13
CA SER A 204 6.20 6.67 -1.65
C SER A 204 5.04 5.68 -1.47
N TYR A 205 5.22 4.41 -1.83
CA TYR A 205 4.13 3.43 -1.92
C TYR A 205 4.19 2.34 -0.83
N ASP A 206 3.74 2.66 0.39
CA ASP A 206 3.62 1.69 1.50
C ASP A 206 2.70 0.49 1.16
N TYR A 207 1.72 0.70 0.29
CA TYR A 207 0.71 -0.32 -0.07
C TYR A 207 1.30 -1.50 -0.85
N ILE A 208 2.28 -1.27 -1.72
CA ILE A 208 2.91 -2.34 -2.53
C ILE A 208 3.68 -3.32 -1.64
N TYR A 209 4.30 -2.83 -0.57
CA TYR A 209 5.18 -3.62 0.30
C TYR A 209 4.46 -4.47 1.35
N SER A 210 3.14 -4.26 1.49
CA SER A 210 2.33 -4.95 2.48
C SER A 210 1.97 -6.39 2.11
N SER A 211 2.11 -6.81 0.83
CA SER A 211 1.50 -8.07 0.36
C SER A 211 2.44 -9.08 -0.32
N GLU A 212 3.58 -8.69 -0.90
CA GLU A 212 4.48 -9.66 -1.56
C GLU A 212 5.98 -9.38 -1.34
N PRO A 213 6.83 -10.42 -1.26
CA PRO A 213 8.29 -10.33 -1.19
C PRO A 213 8.97 -10.27 -2.58
N SER A 214 8.20 -10.25 -3.67
CA SER A 214 8.68 -10.18 -5.05
C SER A 214 8.69 -8.76 -5.60
N LEU A 215 9.47 -8.54 -6.67
CA LEU A 215 9.37 -7.33 -7.48
C LEU A 215 7.89 -7.12 -7.87
N PRO A 216 7.31 -5.95 -7.58
CA PRO A 216 5.91 -5.72 -7.86
C PRO A 216 5.68 -5.73 -9.36
N THR A 217 4.58 -6.35 -9.80
CA THR A 217 4.09 -6.20 -11.18
C THR A 217 3.89 -4.71 -11.46
N ILE A 218 4.70 -4.18 -12.38
CA ILE A 218 4.61 -2.80 -12.83
C ILE A 218 3.27 -2.63 -13.56
N ASN A 219 2.33 -1.93 -12.93
CA ASN A 219 1.07 -1.56 -13.55
C ASN A 219 1.19 -0.13 -14.09
N SER A 220 1.08 0.03 -15.41
CA SER A 220 1.25 1.32 -16.07
C SER A 220 0.32 2.43 -15.61
N THR A 221 -0.83 2.08 -15.03
CA THR A 221 -1.80 3.05 -14.48
C THR A 221 -1.59 3.38 -13.00
N LYS A 222 -0.72 2.67 -12.31
CA LYS A 222 -0.50 2.88 -10.86
C LYS A 222 0.81 3.57 -10.55
N ILE A 223 1.67 3.75 -11.54
CA ILE A 223 3.01 4.31 -11.35
C ILE A 223 3.21 5.62 -12.09
N ASN A 224 4.12 6.44 -11.57
CA ASN A 224 4.59 7.64 -12.24
C ASN A 224 5.69 7.28 -13.26
N TRP A 225 5.60 7.88 -14.44
CA TRP A 225 6.52 7.63 -15.55
C TRP A 225 7.37 8.87 -15.84
N ILE A 226 8.60 8.64 -16.30
CA ILE A 226 9.52 9.70 -16.75
C ILE A 226 10.04 9.39 -18.16
N PRO A 227 10.39 10.41 -18.95
CA PRO A 227 11.02 10.20 -20.24
C PRO A 227 12.47 9.73 -20.06
N ASN A 228 12.82 8.68 -20.78
CA ASN A 228 14.16 8.12 -20.82
C ASN A 228 15.01 8.77 -21.91
N ILE A 229 15.02 10.09 -21.93
CA ILE A 229 15.69 10.89 -22.95
C ILE A 229 16.78 11.72 -22.28
N ILE A 230 18.04 11.50 -22.63
CA ILE A 230 19.18 12.18 -22.05
C ILE A 230 19.46 13.52 -22.74
N LYS A 231 19.94 14.46 -21.93
CA LYS A 231 20.57 15.71 -22.35
C LYS A 231 21.98 15.45 -22.85
N THR A 232 22.58 16.43 -23.51
CA THR A 232 24.01 16.44 -23.84
C THR A 232 24.90 16.29 -22.61
N SER A 233 24.41 16.69 -21.43
CA SER A 233 25.10 16.51 -20.14
C SER A 233 25.06 15.07 -19.59
N GLY A 234 24.36 14.15 -20.26
CA GLY A 234 24.21 12.75 -19.81
C GLY A 234 23.13 12.53 -18.74
N THR A 235 22.39 13.56 -18.35
CA THR A 235 21.27 13.46 -17.40
C THR A 235 19.93 13.40 -18.13
N LEU A 236 18.92 12.74 -17.55
CA LEU A 236 17.59 12.66 -18.13
C LEU A 236 16.92 14.05 -18.22
N LEU A 237 16.18 14.28 -19.31
CA LEU A 237 15.23 15.38 -19.45
C LEU A 237 14.09 15.19 -18.47
N SER A 238 13.73 16.25 -17.77
CA SER A 238 12.47 16.26 -17.02
C SER A 238 11.28 16.41 -17.98
N VAL A 239 10.09 15.99 -17.55
CA VAL A 239 8.85 16.17 -18.35
C VAL A 239 8.64 17.64 -18.75
N SER A 240 8.92 18.60 -17.86
CA SER A 240 8.75 20.02 -18.18
C SER A 240 9.78 20.55 -19.18
N GLU A 241 11.02 20.07 -19.13
CA GLU A 241 12.04 20.45 -20.12
C GLU A 241 11.70 19.86 -21.50
N LEU A 242 11.29 18.61 -21.53
CA LEU A 242 10.85 17.95 -22.75
C LEU A 242 9.63 18.66 -23.37
N ASP A 243 8.63 19.01 -22.56
CA ASP A 243 7.47 19.80 -23.00
C ASP A 243 7.88 21.10 -23.70
N LYS A 244 8.81 21.84 -23.08
CA LYS A 244 9.30 23.10 -23.63
C LYS A 244 10.01 22.88 -24.97
N ILE A 245 10.94 21.92 -25.03
CA ILE A 245 11.71 21.61 -26.25
C ILE A 245 10.78 21.20 -27.38
N LEU A 246 9.81 20.31 -27.11
CA LEU A 246 8.91 19.81 -28.15
C LEU A 246 7.92 20.89 -28.63
N LYS A 247 7.49 21.82 -27.78
CA LYS A 247 6.66 22.98 -28.17
C LYS A 247 7.40 23.99 -29.05
N GLU A 248 8.69 24.16 -28.83
CA GLU A 248 9.55 25.07 -29.60
C GLU A 248 10.12 24.41 -30.87
N ARG A 249 9.87 23.11 -31.08
CA ARG A 249 10.45 22.34 -32.18
C ARG A 249 9.90 22.76 -33.54
N THR A 250 10.80 23.01 -34.47
CA THR A 250 10.47 23.29 -35.87
C THR A 250 10.60 22.02 -36.69
N TYR A 251 9.52 21.65 -37.38
CA TYR A 251 9.50 20.49 -38.28
C TYR A 251 9.90 20.90 -39.70
N SER A 252 10.69 20.06 -40.36
CA SER A 252 11.09 20.25 -41.76
C SER A 252 9.89 20.13 -42.70
N VAL A 253 10.08 20.48 -43.98
CA VAL A 253 9.02 20.31 -45.00
C VAL A 253 8.70 18.82 -45.18
N GLU A 254 9.71 17.97 -45.15
CA GLU A 254 9.60 16.51 -45.30
C GLU A 254 8.85 15.89 -44.12
N ASP A 255 9.15 16.33 -42.90
CA ASP A 255 8.41 15.97 -41.69
C ASP A 255 6.92 16.30 -41.82
N LYS A 256 6.62 17.54 -42.22
CA LYS A 256 5.23 17.99 -42.42
C LYS A 256 4.52 17.17 -43.49
N LYS A 257 5.19 16.80 -44.59
CA LYS A 257 4.61 15.93 -45.63
C LYS A 257 4.25 14.55 -45.07
N ILE A 258 5.11 13.96 -44.25
CA ILE A 258 4.86 12.66 -43.60
C ILE A 258 3.62 12.76 -42.71
N LEU A 259 3.55 13.79 -41.86
CA LEU A 259 2.40 13.98 -40.96
C LEU A 259 1.10 14.22 -41.72
N TRP A 260 1.12 15.07 -42.75
CA TRP A 260 -0.05 15.33 -43.57
C TRP A 260 -0.56 14.09 -44.29
N ARG A 261 0.35 13.23 -44.76
CA ARG A 261 -0.02 11.97 -45.41
C ARG A 261 -0.76 11.05 -44.44
N GLU A 262 -0.31 10.95 -43.19
CA GLU A 262 -1.00 10.12 -42.17
C GLU A 262 -2.38 10.68 -41.82
N VAL A 263 -2.50 11.99 -41.63
CA VAL A 263 -3.81 12.64 -41.39
C VAL A 263 -4.75 12.36 -42.57
N TYR A 264 -4.29 12.61 -43.79
CA TYR A 264 -5.07 12.38 -44.99
C TYR A 264 -5.53 10.92 -45.14
N TRP A 265 -4.63 9.96 -44.87
CA TRP A 265 -4.96 8.54 -44.91
C TRP A 265 -6.00 8.17 -43.85
N SER A 266 -5.84 8.66 -42.62
CA SER A 266 -6.78 8.40 -41.51
C SER A 266 -8.19 8.94 -41.82
N GLU A 267 -8.28 10.15 -42.37
CA GLU A 267 -9.55 10.78 -42.77
C GLU A 267 -10.24 9.99 -43.90
N ILE A 268 -9.49 9.61 -44.94
CA ILE A 268 -10.03 8.80 -46.05
C ILE A 268 -10.52 7.44 -45.54
N LYS A 269 -9.70 6.76 -44.74
CA LYS A 269 -10.07 5.45 -44.21
C LYS A 269 -11.34 5.54 -43.38
N SER A 270 -11.44 6.54 -42.50
CA SER A 270 -12.63 6.78 -41.67
C SER A 270 -13.86 7.05 -42.53
N TYR A 271 -13.72 7.82 -43.61
CA TYR A 271 -14.80 8.07 -44.56
C TYR A 271 -15.24 6.80 -45.29
N ILE A 272 -14.31 5.98 -45.79
CA ILE A 272 -14.61 4.72 -46.46
C ILE A 272 -15.31 3.74 -45.51
N ASP A 273 -14.77 3.58 -44.30
CA ASP A 273 -15.36 2.70 -43.28
C ASP A 273 -16.78 3.14 -42.90
N TYR A 274 -17.03 4.45 -42.83
CA TYR A 274 -18.39 4.99 -42.63
C TYR A 274 -19.34 4.64 -43.79
N GLN A 275 -18.89 4.79 -45.04
CA GLN A 275 -19.70 4.46 -46.21
C GLN A 275 -20.00 2.95 -46.35
N ILE A 276 -19.09 2.09 -45.89
CA ILE A 276 -19.26 0.63 -45.94
C ILE A 276 -20.21 0.10 -44.83
N ASN A 277 -20.34 0.83 -43.72
CA ASN A 277 -21.17 0.45 -42.57
C ASN A 277 -22.59 1.06 -42.59
N ILE A 278 -23.01 1.65 -43.71
CA ILE A 278 -24.39 2.11 -44.01
C ILE A 278 -25.03 1.14 -45.00
#